data_AF-A0A849B690-F1
#
_entry.id   AF-A0A849B690-F1
#
_cell.length_a   1.000
_cell.length_b   1.000
_cell.length_c   1.000
_cell.angle_alpha   90.00
_cell.angle_beta   90.00
_cell.angle_gamma   90.00
#
_symmetry.space_group_name_H-M   'P 1'
#
loop_
_entity.id
_entity.type
_entity.pdbx_description
1 polymer ?
#
loop_
_entity_poly.entity_id
_entity_poly.type
_entity_poly.pdbx_seq_one_letter_code
_entity_poly.pdbx_strand_id
1 'polypeptide(L)'
;MHKESGHTALDKMRSQWRLMTAYERFEQVVAITLSGVIAIVIVISLIQLIRLVFTLLVMDALNPLDHKVFQLVFGATMTLLIAMEFKHSIVKVALRKESIIQVKTVILIAILALARKFIILEPDVDPAKVAALAGTVLALGLTYWLMRERDDRKSE
;
A
#
# COMPACT_ATOMS: atom_id res chain seq x y z
N MET A 1 -34.23 34.05 25.87
CA MET A 1 -34.67 33.34 24.64
C MET A 1 -33.51 33.33 23.65
N HIS A 2 -33.20 32.14 23.15
CA HIS A 2 -31.98 31.73 22.47
C HIS A 2 -31.79 32.43 21.11
N LYS A 3 -30.58 32.98 20.87
CA LYS A 3 -30.19 33.62 19.60
C LYS A 3 -29.53 32.58 18.69
N GLU A 4 -29.88 32.65 17.41
CA GLU A 4 -29.50 31.76 16.31
C GLU A 4 -27.98 31.57 16.16
N SER A 5 -27.52 30.32 16.29
CA SER A 5 -26.14 29.87 15.96
C SER A 5 -26.10 29.02 14.69
N GLY A 6 -26.93 29.36 13.69
CA GLY A 6 -27.08 28.56 12.46
C GLY A 6 -26.18 28.96 11.28
N HIS A 7 -25.54 30.14 11.30
CA HIS A 7 -24.96 30.71 10.07
C HIS A 7 -23.42 30.72 9.97
N THR A 8 -22.68 30.37 11.02
CA THR A 8 -21.21 30.57 11.05
C THR A 8 -20.37 29.35 10.64
N ALA A 9 -20.96 28.15 10.54
CA ALA A 9 -20.23 26.93 10.17
C ALA A 9 -20.09 26.76 8.65
N LEU A 10 -21.14 27.06 7.90
CA LEU A 10 -21.18 26.86 6.44
C LEU A 10 -20.31 27.88 5.69
N ASP A 11 -20.18 29.11 6.19
CA ASP A 11 -19.31 30.13 5.60
C ASP A 11 -17.81 29.89 5.87
N LYS A 12 -17.48 29.24 7.00
CA LYS A 12 -16.11 28.77 7.26
C LYS A 12 -15.71 27.62 6.33
N MET A 13 -16.64 26.72 5.99
CA MET A 13 -16.40 25.68 4.99
C MET A 13 -16.18 26.28 3.59
N ARG A 14 -16.95 27.31 3.20
CA ARG A 14 -16.89 27.90 1.86
C ARG A 14 -15.66 28.79 1.62
N SER A 15 -15.15 29.45 2.67
CA SER A 15 -13.95 30.31 2.57
C SER A 15 -12.63 29.53 2.53
N GLN A 16 -12.56 28.35 3.16
CA GLN A 16 -11.40 27.45 3.03
C GLN A 16 -11.26 26.82 1.62
N TRP A 17 -12.35 26.69 0.87
CA TRP A 17 -12.35 26.19 -0.52
C TRP A 17 -11.78 27.19 -1.53
N ARG A 18 -11.71 28.47 -1.16
CA ARG A 18 -11.34 29.57 -2.06
C ARG A 18 -9.86 29.97 -2.01
N LEU A 19 -9.07 29.28 -1.18
CA LEU A 19 -7.62 29.44 -1.03
C LEU A 19 -6.83 28.15 -1.32
N MET A 20 -7.45 27.15 -1.97
CA MET A 20 -6.70 25.99 -2.47
C MET A 20 -6.03 26.37 -3.80
N THR A 21 -4.70 26.38 -3.80
CA THR A 21 -3.84 26.60 -4.97
C THR A 21 -4.24 25.59 -6.07
N ALA A 22 -4.21 25.98 -7.35
CA ALA A 22 -4.56 25.08 -8.48
C ALA A 22 -3.86 23.71 -8.42
N TYR A 23 -2.66 23.69 -7.82
CA TYR A 23 -1.89 22.51 -7.50
C TYR A 23 -2.63 21.47 -6.64
N GLU A 24 -3.30 21.89 -5.56
CA GLU A 24 -4.00 20.96 -4.66
C GLU A 24 -5.22 20.33 -5.34
N ARG A 25 -5.92 21.10 -6.20
CA ARG A 25 -7.04 20.56 -6.99
C ARG A 25 -6.55 19.51 -7.98
N PHE A 26 -5.39 19.74 -8.60
CA PHE A 26 -4.76 18.77 -9.48
C PHE A 26 -4.39 17.49 -8.72
N GLU A 27 -3.74 17.59 -7.56
CA GLU A 27 -3.42 16.43 -6.72
C GLU A 27 -4.67 15.62 -6.34
N GLN A 28 -5.77 16.30 -6.00
CA GLN A 28 -7.00 15.64 -5.59
C GLN A 28 -7.67 14.89 -6.76
N VAL A 29 -7.67 15.47 -7.96
CA VAL A 29 -8.16 14.79 -9.18
C VAL A 29 -7.33 13.55 -9.50
N VAL A 30 -5.99 13.67 -9.42
CA VAL A 30 -5.07 12.55 -9.63
C VAL A 30 -5.29 11.45 -8.59
N ALA A 31 -5.42 11.81 -7.31
CA ALA A 31 -5.63 10.84 -6.23
C ALA A 31 -6.95 10.09 -6.37
N ILE A 32 -8.04 10.76 -6.73
CA ILE A 32 -9.35 10.12 -6.98
C ILE A 32 -9.25 9.16 -8.16
N THR A 33 -8.61 9.59 -9.25
CA THR A 33 -8.43 8.76 -10.46
C THR A 33 -7.61 7.52 -10.14
N LEU A 34 -6.47 7.68 -9.47
CA LEU A 34 -5.61 6.57 -9.04
C LEU A 34 -6.34 5.62 -8.09
N SER A 35 -7.08 6.14 -7.11
CA SER A 35 -7.86 5.33 -6.17
C SER A 35 -8.92 4.49 -6.89
N GLY A 36 -9.58 5.06 -7.91
CA GLY A 36 -10.54 4.33 -8.75
C GLY A 36 -9.88 3.20 -9.54
N VAL A 37 -8.77 3.48 -10.22
CA VAL A 37 -8.02 2.47 -10.98
C VAL A 37 -7.53 1.33 -10.08
N ILE A 38 -6.93 1.66 -8.93
CA ILE A 38 -6.43 0.65 -7.99
C ILE A 38 -7.58 -0.17 -7.38
N ALA A 39 -8.74 0.44 -7.13
CA ALA A 39 -9.91 -0.30 -6.66
C ALA A 39 -10.36 -1.37 -7.65
N ILE A 40 -10.36 -1.07 -8.96
CA ILE A 40 -10.66 -2.05 -10.01
C ILE A 40 -9.62 -3.18 -10.01
N VAL A 41 -8.34 -2.84 -9.93
CA VAL A 41 -7.25 -3.82 -9.87
C VAL A 41 -7.40 -4.75 -8.66
N ILE A 42 -7.76 -4.22 -7.49
CA ILE A 42 -8.00 -5.00 -6.27
C ILE A 42 -9.13 -6.01 -6.50
N VAL A 43 -10.27 -5.59 -7.06
CA VAL A 43 -11.41 -6.47 -7.31
C VAL A 43 -11.04 -7.60 -8.28
N ILE A 44 -10.39 -7.26 -9.40
CA ILE A 44 -9.93 -8.26 -10.38
C ILE A 44 -8.95 -9.24 -9.73
N SER A 45 -7.99 -8.73 -8.97
CA SER A 45 -6.97 -9.55 -8.31
C SER A 45 -7.57 -10.48 -7.25
N LEU A 46 -8.57 -10.00 -6.50
CA LEU A 46 -9.29 -10.81 -5.51
C LEU A 46 -10.05 -11.95 -6.18
N ILE A 47 -10.77 -11.68 -7.27
CA ILE A 47 -11.48 -12.72 -8.03
C ILE A 47 -10.48 -13.76 -8.56
N GLN A 48 -9.35 -13.30 -9.11
CA GLN A 48 -8.30 -14.19 -9.61
C GLN A 48 -7.72 -15.06 -8.50
N LEU A 49 -7.46 -14.49 -7.31
CA LEU A 49 -6.95 -15.21 -6.15
C LEU A 49 -7.94 -16.28 -5.68
N ILE A 50 -9.23 -15.94 -5.58
CA ILE A 50 -10.27 -16.90 -5.20
C ILE A 50 -10.33 -18.05 -6.20
N ARG A 51 -10.32 -17.76 -7.51
CA ARG A 51 -10.29 -18.81 -8.55
C ARG A 51 -9.06 -19.70 -8.45
N LEU A 52 -7.89 -19.11 -8.22
CA LEU A 52 -6.63 -19.80 -8.08
C LEU A 52 -6.64 -20.75 -6.87
N VAL A 53 -7.06 -20.25 -5.70
CA VAL A 53 -7.20 -21.07 -4.49
C VAL A 53 -8.23 -22.17 -4.70
N PHE A 54 -9.39 -21.87 -5.29
CA PHE A 54 -10.43 -22.86 -5.54
C PHE A 54 -9.96 -23.96 -6.51
N THR A 55 -9.30 -23.60 -7.61
CA THR A 55 -8.80 -24.57 -8.60
C THR A 55 -7.72 -25.45 -7.99
N LEU A 56 -6.71 -24.85 -7.35
CA LEU A 56 -5.55 -25.59 -6.83
C LEU A 56 -5.86 -26.40 -5.56
N LEU A 57 -6.76 -25.91 -4.70
CA LEU A 57 -7.09 -26.56 -3.42
C LEU A 57 -8.26 -27.54 -3.54
N VAL A 58 -9.21 -27.32 -4.45
CA VAL A 58 -10.43 -28.16 -4.54
C VAL A 58 -10.37 -29.11 -5.74
N MET A 59 -9.82 -28.69 -6.88
CA MET A 59 -9.78 -29.55 -8.08
C MET A 59 -8.48 -30.34 -8.23
N ASP A 60 -7.36 -29.83 -7.69
CA ASP A 60 -6.01 -30.41 -7.89
C ASP A 60 -5.44 -31.09 -6.62
N ALA A 61 -6.20 -31.11 -5.52
CA ALA A 61 -5.73 -31.59 -4.23
C ALA A 61 -5.72 -33.13 -4.11
N LEU A 62 -4.73 -33.75 -4.74
CA LEU A 62 -4.07 -34.97 -4.27
C LEU A 62 -2.52 -34.91 -4.34
N ASN A 63 -1.91 -33.73 -4.53
CA ASN A 63 -0.48 -33.53 -4.27
C ASN A 63 -0.22 -32.22 -3.51
N PRO A 64 -0.49 -32.17 -2.19
CA PRO A 64 -0.46 -30.94 -1.38
C PRO A 64 0.93 -30.32 -1.12
N LEU A 65 1.97 -30.63 -1.90
CA LEU A 65 3.37 -30.38 -1.52
C LEU A 65 4.28 -29.84 -2.63
N ASP A 66 3.74 -29.37 -3.76
CA ASP A 66 4.58 -28.66 -4.72
C ASP A 66 4.82 -27.21 -4.27
N HIS A 67 6.09 -26.87 -4.05
CA HIS A 67 6.54 -25.53 -3.67
C HIS A 67 5.97 -24.45 -4.58
N LYS A 68 5.73 -24.79 -5.85
CA LYS A 68 5.18 -23.88 -6.87
C LYS A 68 3.77 -23.40 -6.56
N VAL A 69 2.90 -24.26 -6.03
CA VAL A 69 1.50 -23.91 -5.71
C VAL A 69 1.46 -22.91 -4.56
N PHE A 70 2.24 -23.17 -3.51
CA PHE A 70 2.36 -22.26 -2.37
C PHE A 70 2.89 -20.89 -2.79
N GLN A 71 3.96 -20.85 -3.59
CA GLN A 71 4.53 -19.60 -4.13
C GLN A 71 3.53 -18.81 -4.96
N LEU A 72 2.71 -19.49 -5.77
CA LEU A 72 1.70 -18.85 -6.62
C LEU A 72 0.58 -18.19 -5.78
N VAL A 73 0.05 -18.90 -4.77
CA VAL A 73 -1.00 -18.39 -3.87
C VAL A 73 -0.48 -17.22 -3.03
N PHE A 74 0.68 -17.38 -2.39
CA PHE A 74 1.27 -16.32 -1.56
C PHE A 74 1.70 -15.11 -2.40
N GLY A 75 2.28 -15.34 -3.58
CA GLY A 75 2.65 -14.27 -4.50
C GLY A 75 1.45 -13.44 -4.97
N ALA A 76 0.32 -14.09 -5.26
CA ALA A 76 -0.93 -13.40 -5.60
C ALA A 76 -1.52 -12.64 -4.40
N THR A 77 -1.52 -13.25 -3.21
CA THR A 77 -1.97 -12.59 -1.97
C THR A 77 -1.15 -11.35 -1.64
N MET A 78 0.18 -11.44 -1.72
CA MET A 78 1.08 -10.30 -1.49
C MET A 78 0.86 -9.17 -2.50
N THR A 79 0.60 -9.51 -3.76
CA THR A 79 0.25 -8.51 -4.80
C THR A 79 -1.04 -7.78 -4.44
N LEU A 80 -2.04 -8.49 -3.90
CA LEU A 80 -3.29 -7.89 -3.41
C LEU A 80 -3.05 -6.98 -2.20
N LEU A 81 -2.24 -7.43 -1.23
CA LEU A 81 -1.87 -6.62 -0.06
C LEU A 81 -1.17 -5.32 -0.48
N ILE A 82 -0.21 -5.38 -1.41
CA ILE A 82 0.48 -4.19 -1.95
C ILE A 82 -0.53 -3.21 -2.56
N ALA A 83 -1.49 -3.69 -3.35
CA ALA A 83 -2.50 -2.85 -3.98
C ALA A 83 -3.42 -2.18 -2.94
N MET A 84 -3.84 -2.92 -1.91
CA MET A 84 -4.67 -2.39 -0.82
C MET A 84 -3.91 -1.33 0.00
N GLU A 85 -2.65 -1.60 0.35
CA GLU A 85 -1.78 -0.65 1.04
C GLU A 85 -1.53 0.61 0.19
N PHE A 86 -1.31 0.46 -1.12
CA PHE A 86 -1.16 1.60 -2.03
C PHE A 86 -2.41 2.47 -2.07
N LYS A 87 -3.60 1.87 -2.21
CA LYS A 87 -4.87 2.59 -2.17
C LYS A 87 -5.04 3.33 -0.85
N HIS A 88 -4.77 2.67 0.28
CA HIS A 88 -4.87 3.29 1.60
C HIS A 88 -3.89 4.46 1.73
N SER A 89 -2.64 4.30 1.29
CA SER A 89 -1.62 5.35 1.30
C SER A 89 -2.05 6.59 0.49
N ILE A 90 -2.51 6.39 -0.75
CA ILE A 90 -2.98 7.47 -1.63
C ILE A 90 -4.19 8.19 -1.03
N VAL A 91 -5.19 7.43 -0.56
CA VAL A 91 -6.42 8.00 0.01
C VAL A 91 -6.13 8.77 1.30
N LYS A 92 -5.24 8.26 2.15
CA LYS A 92 -4.83 8.92 3.40
C LYS A 92 -4.14 10.27 3.14
N VAL A 93 -3.25 10.33 2.14
CA VAL A 93 -2.58 11.57 1.73
C VAL A 93 -3.59 12.57 1.16
N ALA A 94 -4.50 12.12 0.29
CA ALA A 94 -5.54 12.96 -0.29
C ALA A 94 -6.53 13.53 0.74
N LEU A 95 -6.81 12.82 1.83
CA LEU A 95 -7.76 13.23 2.86
C LEU A 95 -7.17 14.19 3.90
N ARG A 96 -5.86 14.10 4.22
CA ARG A 96 -5.28 14.84 5.36
C ARG A 96 -4.64 16.19 5.02
N LYS A 97 -4.56 16.61 3.75
CA LYS A 97 -3.90 17.86 3.33
C LYS A 97 -2.46 18.02 3.84
N GLU A 98 -1.82 16.95 4.32
CA GLU A 98 -0.42 16.97 4.68
C GLU A 98 0.37 16.70 3.39
N SER A 99 0.89 17.77 2.80
CA SER A 99 1.85 17.67 1.71
C SER A 99 3.12 17.02 2.28
N ILE A 100 3.19 15.69 2.16
CA ILE A 100 4.35 14.80 2.14
C ILE A 100 3.70 13.42 2.09
N ILE A 101 3.84 12.71 0.96
CA ILE A 101 3.52 11.28 0.90
C ILE A 101 4.19 10.65 2.12
N GLN A 102 3.41 10.03 3.02
CA GLN A 102 3.93 9.52 4.29
C GLN A 102 5.06 8.54 3.98
N VAL A 103 6.32 9.00 4.04
CA VAL A 103 7.48 8.28 3.51
C VAL A 103 7.61 6.91 4.19
N LYS A 104 7.20 6.85 5.46
CA LYS A 104 7.02 5.62 6.25
C LYS A 104 6.13 4.57 5.59
N THR A 105 4.99 4.97 5.06
CA THR A 105 4.07 4.07 4.38
C THR A 105 4.65 3.59 3.05
N VAL A 106 5.33 4.45 2.29
CA VAL A 106 5.99 4.06 1.04
C VAL A 106 7.13 3.07 1.28
N ILE A 107 7.95 3.31 2.30
CA ILE A 107 9.03 2.39 2.68
C ILE A 107 8.46 1.06 3.15
N LEU A 108 7.37 1.06 3.91
CA LEU A 108 6.70 -0.18 4.33
C LEU A 108 6.19 -0.98 3.13
N ILE A 109 5.58 -0.30 2.15
CA ILE A 109 5.15 -0.92 0.89
C ILE A 109 6.36 -1.47 0.10
N ALA A 110 7.48 -0.76 0.08
CA ALA A 110 8.71 -1.23 -0.57
C ALA A 110 9.26 -2.51 0.09
N ILE A 111 9.25 -2.58 1.42
CA ILE A 111 9.62 -3.78 2.18
C ILE A 111 8.66 -4.94 1.86
N LEU A 112 7.35 -4.69 1.82
CA LEU A 112 6.34 -5.70 1.44
C LEU A 112 6.55 -6.20 0.00
N ALA A 113 6.87 -5.30 -0.93
CA ALA A 113 7.17 -5.64 -2.32
C ALA A 113 8.44 -6.48 -2.47
N LEU A 114 9.46 -6.24 -1.65
CA LEU A 114 10.65 -7.08 -1.60
C LEU A 114 10.37 -8.44 -0.95
N ALA A 115 9.56 -8.49 0.10
CA ALA A 115 9.15 -9.76 0.71
C ALA A 115 8.52 -10.71 -0.32
N ARG A 116 7.75 -10.18 -1.28
CA ARG A 116 7.25 -10.98 -2.43
C ARG A 116 8.37 -11.60 -3.27
N LYS A 117 9.48 -10.88 -3.53
CA LYS A 117 10.63 -11.41 -4.27
C LYS A 117 11.36 -12.52 -3.50
N PHE A 118 11.34 -12.50 -2.17
CA PHE A 118 11.88 -13.56 -1.33
C PHE A 118 10.99 -14.81 -1.33
N ILE A 119 9.66 -14.65 -1.28
CA ILE A 119 8.74 -15.80 -1.26
C ILE A 119 8.78 -16.58 -2.58
N ILE A 120 8.93 -15.88 -3.71
CA ILE A 120 8.96 -16.48 -5.06
C ILE A 120 10.38 -16.96 -5.43
N LEU A 121 11.34 -16.88 -4.51
CA LEU A 121 12.71 -17.32 -4.74
C LEU A 121 12.72 -18.84 -4.92
N GLU A 122 13.25 -19.32 -6.05
CA GLU A 122 13.39 -20.76 -6.31
C GLU A 122 14.48 -21.38 -5.42
N PRO A 123 14.56 -22.71 -5.28
CA PRO A 123 15.63 -23.34 -4.49
C PRO A 123 17.01 -23.29 -5.16
N ASP A 124 17.06 -23.18 -6.49
CA ASP A 124 18.29 -23.26 -7.30
C ASP A 124 18.80 -21.88 -7.76
N VAL A 125 18.82 -20.91 -6.84
CA VAL A 125 19.23 -19.53 -7.19
C VAL A 125 20.69 -19.32 -6.86
N ASP A 126 21.36 -18.63 -7.78
CA ASP A 126 22.73 -18.15 -7.59
C ASP A 126 22.88 -17.46 -6.21
N PRO A 127 23.81 -17.92 -5.35
CA PRO A 127 24.09 -17.32 -4.04
C PRO A 127 24.30 -15.80 -4.10
N ALA A 128 24.84 -15.28 -5.21
CA ALA A 128 25.02 -13.85 -5.41
C ALA A 128 23.68 -13.08 -5.44
N LYS A 129 22.63 -13.66 -6.04
CA LYS A 129 21.29 -13.06 -6.07
C LYS A 129 20.65 -13.03 -4.68
N VAL A 130 20.83 -14.10 -3.92
CA VAL A 130 20.33 -14.19 -2.54
C VAL A 130 21.04 -13.15 -1.65
N ALA A 131 22.36 -13.02 -1.78
CA ALA A 131 23.14 -12.00 -1.07
C ALA A 131 22.71 -10.57 -1.44
N ALA A 132 22.47 -10.28 -2.73
CA ALA A 132 21.98 -8.98 -3.17
C ALA A 132 20.60 -8.64 -2.61
N LEU A 133 19.68 -9.62 -2.60
CA LEU A 133 18.34 -9.46 -2.01
C LEU A 133 18.44 -9.20 -0.50
N ALA A 134 19.27 -9.96 0.22
CA ALA A 134 19.49 -9.79 1.66
C ALA A 134 20.07 -8.40 1.97
N GLY A 135 21.08 -7.96 1.21
CA GLY A 135 21.66 -6.62 1.35
C GLY A 135 20.63 -5.51 1.11
N THR A 136 19.75 -5.68 0.12
CA THR A 136 18.67 -4.72 -0.16
C THR A 136 17.66 -4.64 1.00
N VAL A 137 17.25 -5.79 1.55
CA VAL A 137 16.32 -5.82 2.70
C VAL A 137 16.96 -5.21 3.94
N LEU A 138 18.24 -5.48 4.21
CA LEU A 138 18.96 -4.87 5.32
C LEU A 138 19.05 -3.35 5.16
N ALA A 139 19.36 -2.84 3.96
CA ALA A 139 19.45 -1.41 3.69
C ALA A 139 18.10 -0.70 3.89
N LEU A 140 17.00 -1.30 3.43
CA LEU A 140 15.65 -0.74 3.63
C LEU A 140 15.18 -0.87 5.08
N GLY A 141 15.50 -1.98 5.76
CA GLY A 141 15.25 -2.15 7.18
C GLY A 141 15.95 -1.09 8.02
N LEU A 142 17.21 -0.79 7.70
CA LEU A 142 17.98 0.28 8.34
C LEU A 142 17.37 1.66 8.07
N THR A 143 16.97 1.93 6.83
CA THR A 143 16.30 3.18 6.46
C THR A 143 14.99 3.36 7.23
N TYR A 144 14.20 2.29 7.39
CA TYR A 144 12.97 2.31 8.18
C TYR A 144 13.24 2.55 9.67
N TRP A 145 14.25 1.88 10.24
CA TRP A 145 14.63 2.06 11.64
C TRP A 145 15.08 3.50 11.92
N LEU A 146 15.96 4.07 11.09
CA LEU A 146 16.44 5.45 11.26
C LEU A 146 15.30 6.48 11.19
N MET A 147 14.32 6.26 10.31
CA MET A 147 13.17 7.14 10.21
C MET A 147 12.22 6.99 11.40
N ARG A 148 12.03 5.76 11.91
CA ARG A 148 11.25 5.52 13.14
C ARG A 148 11.89 6.19 14.35
N GLU A 149 13.21 6.08 14.51
CA GLU A 149 13.97 6.70 15.61
C GLU A 149 13.90 8.24 15.59
N ARG A 150 13.63 8.85 14.43
CA ARG A 150 13.44 10.30 14.29
C ARG A 150 12.02 10.72 14.66
N ASP A 151 11.02 9.87 14.45
CA ASP A 151 9.64 10.11 14.86
C ASP A 151 9.55 10.04 16.39
N ASP A 152 10.13 9.00 17.01
CA ASP A 152 10.04 8.76 18.46
C ASP A 152 10.68 9.90 19.28
N ARG A 153 11.80 10.48 18.79
CA ARG A 153 12.48 11.65 19.39
C ARG A 153 11.76 12.98 19.23
N LYS A 154 10.78 13.09 18.32
CA LYS A 154 9.97 14.33 18.18
C LYS A 154 8.74 14.33 19.09
N SER A 155 8.40 13.18 19.65
CA SER A 155 7.28 12.99 20.59
C SER A 155 7.69 13.04 22.06
N GLU A 156 8.98 13.27 22.34
CA GLU A 156 9.55 13.53 23.68
C GLU A 156 9.95 15.00 23.79
#